data_AF-A0AAX1N825-F1
#
_entry.id   AF-A0AAX1N825-F1
#
_cell.length_a   1.000
_cell.length_b   1.000
_cell.length_c   1.000
_cell.angle_alpha   90.00
_cell.angle_beta   90.00
_cell.angle_gamma   90.00
#
_symmetry.space_group_name_H-M   'P 1'
#
loop_
_entity.id
_entity.type
_entity.pdbx_description
1 polymer ?
#
loop_
_entity_poly.entity_id
_entity_poly.type
_entity_poly.pdbx_seq_one_letter_code
_entity_poly.pdbx_strand_id
1 'polypeptide(L)'
;MINFFIICATLLFLSVFPLPTEYYVFLKVIISIGAVLASAREWKMFQRLTVHLLGFVSIFVVFNPLFPLEIGSKLVWIFIDFAAGGLFVYYSLFRKVSIVNKFRKRKTEKV
;
A
#
# COMPACT_ATOMS: atom_id res chain seq x y z
N MET A 1 12.50 5.66 -6.20
CA MET A 1 11.39 4.71 -5.90
C MET A 1 10.67 4.96 -4.56
N ILE A 2 11.20 5.75 -3.61
CA ILE A 2 10.52 6.10 -2.34
C ILE A 2 9.30 7.01 -2.58
N ASN A 3 9.37 7.87 -3.59
CA ASN A 3 8.41 8.95 -3.80
C ASN A 3 7.01 8.42 -4.15
N PHE A 4 6.90 7.31 -4.89
CA PHE A 4 5.61 6.80 -5.34
C PHE A 4 4.68 6.38 -4.19
N PHE A 5 5.20 5.68 -3.18
CA PHE A 5 4.39 5.25 -2.04
C PHE A 5 3.99 6.40 -1.13
N ILE A 6 4.84 7.43 -1.02
CA ILE A 6 4.50 8.66 -0.30
C ILE A 6 3.39 9.40 -1.04
N ILE A 7 3.45 9.46 -2.38
CA ILE A 7 2.37 10.02 -3.20
C ILE A 7 1.06 9.26 -2.94
N CYS A 8 1.06 7.91 -2.98
CA CYS A 8 -0.10 7.10 -2.63
C CYS A 8 -0.66 7.43 -1.24
N ALA A 9 0.20 7.56 -0.23
CA ALA A 9 -0.22 7.93 1.12
C ALA A 9 -0.83 9.33 1.18
N THR A 10 -0.23 10.33 0.52
CA THR A 10 -0.78 11.69 0.49
C THR A 10 -2.14 11.76 -0.19
N LEU A 11 -2.36 10.98 -1.26
CA LEU A 11 -3.66 10.90 -1.92
C LEU A 11 -4.72 10.24 -1.00
N LEU A 12 -4.33 9.21 -0.23
CA LEU A 12 -5.22 8.59 0.76
C LEU A 12 -5.58 9.53 1.91
N PHE A 13 -4.67 10.40 2.36
CA PHE A 13 -5.03 11.40 3.36
C PHE A 13 -5.90 12.53 2.79
N LEU A 14 -5.75 12.83 1.50
CA LEU A 14 -6.56 13.84 0.82
C LEU A 14 -8.01 13.37 0.61
N SER A 15 -8.26 12.05 0.50
CA SER A 15 -9.61 11.48 0.33
C SER A 15 -10.56 11.71 1.53
N VAL A 16 -10.02 12.11 2.69
CA VAL A 16 -10.78 12.47 3.89
C VAL A 16 -11.69 13.68 3.62
N PHE A 17 -11.25 14.59 2.76
CA PHE A 17 -12.08 15.72 2.32
C PHE A 17 -13.21 15.24 1.40
N PRO A 18 -14.38 15.90 1.42
CA PRO A 18 -15.48 15.59 0.51
C PRO A 18 -15.09 16.00 -0.93
N LEU A 19 -14.45 15.08 -1.65
CA LEU A 19 -14.02 15.28 -3.02
C LEU A 19 -15.06 14.73 -4.01
N PRO A 20 -15.01 15.16 -5.28
CA PRO A 20 -15.86 14.62 -6.35
C PRO A 20 -15.72 13.09 -6.49
N THR A 21 -16.78 12.41 -6.91
CA THR A 21 -16.82 10.94 -7.08
C THR A 21 -15.71 10.44 -8.00
N GLU A 22 -15.37 11.23 -9.02
CA GLU A 22 -14.31 10.99 -9.99
C GLU A 22 -12.94 10.86 -9.31
N TYR A 23 -12.71 11.63 -8.25
CA TYR A 23 -11.48 11.53 -7.46
C TYR A 23 -11.33 10.16 -6.81
N TYR A 24 -12.41 9.61 -6.25
CA TYR A 24 -12.36 8.31 -5.57
C TYR A 24 -12.12 7.15 -6.55
N VAL A 25 -12.62 7.24 -7.79
CA VAL A 25 -12.31 6.26 -8.83
C VAL A 25 -10.83 6.32 -9.20
N PHE A 26 -10.30 7.53 -9.44
CA PHE A 26 -8.89 7.75 -9.74
C PHE A 26 -7.98 7.28 -8.59
N LEU A 27 -8.36 7.59 -7.35
CA LEU A 27 -7.68 7.15 -6.14
C LEU A 27 -7.59 5.62 -6.11
N LYS A 28 -8.70 4.91 -6.28
CA LYS A 28 -8.73 3.43 -6.29
C LYS A 28 -7.75 2.85 -7.31
N VAL A 29 -7.69 3.39 -8.52
CA VAL A 29 -6.74 2.95 -9.56
C VAL A 29 -5.29 3.14 -9.10
N ILE A 30 -4.93 4.33 -8.61
CA ILE A 30 -3.55 4.61 -8.16
C ILE A 30 -3.16 3.73 -6.98
N ILE A 31 -4.02 3.61 -5.98
CA ILE A 31 -3.75 2.83 -4.77
C ILE A 31 -3.66 1.34 -5.09
N SER A 32 -4.51 0.85 -5.99
CA SER A 32 -4.44 -0.52 -6.51
C SER A 32 -3.09 -0.80 -7.19
N ILE A 33 -2.62 0.09 -8.07
CA ILE A 33 -1.29 -0.03 -8.70
C ILE A 33 -0.18 -0.01 -7.63
N GLY A 34 -0.25 0.90 -6.66
CA GLY A 34 0.71 0.97 -5.56
C GLY A 34 0.77 -0.30 -4.73
N ALA A 35 -0.37 -0.91 -4.45
CA ALA A 35 -0.48 -2.15 -3.70
C ALA A 35 0.11 -3.34 -4.47
N VAL A 36 -0.13 -3.43 -5.79
CA VAL A 36 0.49 -4.45 -6.65
C VAL A 36 2.01 -4.28 -6.68
N LEU A 37 2.51 -3.07 -6.85
CA LEU A 37 3.95 -2.81 -6.87
C LEU A 37 4.62 -3.15 -5.52
N ALA A 38 3.98 -2.83 -4.40
CA ALA A 38 4.48 -3.16 -3.07
C ALA A 38 4.49 -4.67 -2.82
N SER A 39 3.39 -5.36 -3.13
CA SER A 39 3.27 -6.81 -2.98
C SER A 39 4.23 -7.58 -3.91
N ALA A 40 4.40 -7.17 -5.16
CA ALA A 40 5.35 -7.78 -6.09
C ALA A 40 6.80 -7.65 -5.61
N ARG A 41 7.17 -6.49 -5.03
CA ARG A 41 8.50 -6.30 -4.42
C ARG A 41 8.72 -7.22 -3.23
N GLU A 42 7.72 -7.33 -2.36
CA GLU A 42 7.77 -8.23 -1.20
C GLU A 42 7.93 -9.69 -1.63
N TRP A 43 7.14 -10.12 -2.62
CA TRP A 43 7.21 -11.48 -3.14
C TRP A 43 8.59 -11.76 -3.73
N LYS A 44 9.12 -10.88 -4.58
CA LYS A 44 10.45 -11.04 -5.18
C LYS A 44 11.57 -11.12 -4.14
N MET A 45 11.43 -10.43 -3.02
CA MET A 45 12.45 -10.36 -1.97
C MET A 45 12.46 -11.57 -1.04
N PHE A 46 11.28 -11.97 -0.56
CA PHE A 46 11.13 -12.97 0.49
C PHE A 46 10.69 -14.32 -0.04
N GLN A 47 10.02 -14.38 -1.20
CA GLN A 47 9.42 -15.58 -1.79
C GLN A 47 8.55 -16.36 -0.79
N ARG A 48 7.95 -15.65 0.16
CA ARG A 48 7.12 -16.19 1.24
C ARG A 48 6.00 -15.21 1.56
N LEU A 49 4.87 -15.73 2.00
CA LEU A 49 3.76 -14.95 2.52
C LEU A 49 4.20 -14.22 3.78
N THR A 50 4.36 -12.90 3.67
CA THR A 50 4.71 -12.02 4.79
C THR A 50 3.48 -11.20 5.17
N VAL A 51 3.33 -10.85 6.45
CA VAL A 51 2.19 -10.06 6.96
C VAL A 51 1.93 -8.78 6.16
N HIS A 52 2.98 -8.16 5.63
CA HIS A 52 2.86 -6.95 4.83
C HIS A 52 2.41 -7.22 3.40
N LEU A 53 2.83 -8.34 2.80
CA LEU A 53 2.32 -8.76 1.50
C LEU A 53 0.82 -9.03 1.61
N LEU A 54 0.39 -9.70 2.68
CA LEU A 54 -1.03 -9.90 2.97
C LEU A 54 -1.76 -8.56 3.12
N GLY A 55 -1.20 -7.61 3.88
CA GLY A 55 -1.76 -6.26 4.03
C GLY A 55 -1.93 -5.52 2.70
N PHE A 56 -0.93 -5.55 1.81
CA PHE A 56 -1.06 -4.93 0.49
C PHE A 56 -2.04 -5.64 -0.43
N VAL A 57 -2.12 -6.98 -0.36
CA VAL A 57 -3.15 -7.73 -1.10
C VAL A 57 -4.55 -7.36 -0.60
N SER A 58 -4.75 -7.23 0.71
CA SER A 58 -6.02 -6.74 1.26
C SER A 58 -6.36 -5.32 0.76
N ILE A 59 -5.38 -4.40 0.75
CA ILE A 59 -5.59 -3.06 0.18
C ILE A 59 -5.97 -3.16 -1.30
N PHE A 60 -5.28 -3.98 -2.09
CA PHE A 60 -5.60 -4.17 -3.51
C PHE A 60 -7.05 -4.65 -3.72
N VAL A 61 -7.52 -5.58 -2.89
CA VAL A 61 -8.90 -6.08 -2.95
C VAL A 61 -9.90 -5.00 -2.56
N VAL A 62 -9.64 -4.25 -1.48
CA VAL A 62 -10.54 -3.20 -0.99
C VAL A 62 -10.63 -2.01 -1.94
N PHE A 63 -9.50 -1.60 -2.52
CA PHE A 63 -9.40 -0.47 -3.45
C PHE A 63 -9.51 -0.91 -4.92
N ASN A 64 -10.05 -2.11 -5.19
CA ASN A 64 -10.19 -2.58 -6.57
C ASN A 64 -11.29 -1.78 -7.30
N PRO A 65 -10.97 -1.03 -8.38
CA PRO A 65 -11.98 -0.27 -9.12
C PRO A 65 -13.02 -1.16 -9.81
N LEU A 66 -12.72 -2.44 -10.06
CA LEU A 66 -13.63 -3.39 -10.72
C LEU A 66 -14.77 -3.86 -9.81
N PHE A 67 -14.58 -3.82 -8.49
CA PHE A 67 -15.58 -4.23 -7.51
C PHE A 67 -15.81 -3.09 -6.53
N PRO A 68 -16.74 -2.16 -6.82
CA PRO A 68 -17.10 -1.10 -5.89
C PRO A 68 -17.73 -1.72 -4.64
N LEU A 69 -16.94 -1.80 -3.55
CA LEU A 69 -17.45 -2.11 -2.23
C LEU A 69 -18.31 -0.94 -1.75
N GLU A 70 -19.63 -1.12 -1.76
CA GLU A 70 -20.57 -0.15 -1.20
C GLU A 70 -20.60 -0.26 0.33
N ILE A 71 -19.55 0.25 0.97
CA ILE A 71 -19.57 0.46 2.42
C ILE A 71 -20.39 1.73 2.67
N GLY A 72 -21.64 1.57 3.10
CA GLY A 72 -22.61 2.66 3.24
C GLY A 72 -22.24 3.76 4.24
N SER A 73 -21.16 3.61 5.01
CA SER A 73 -20.68 4.62 5.94
C SER A 73 -19.37 5.25 5.46
N LYS A 74 -19.43 6.55 5.13
CA LYS A 74 -18.25 7.37 4.79
C LYS A 74 -17.18 7.33 5.89
N LEU A 75 -17.60 7.22 7.15
CA LEU A 75 -16.70 7.15 8.31
C LEU A 75 -15.81 5.89 8.23
N VAL A 76 -16.37 4.76 7.79
CA VAL A 76 -15.62 3.51 7.65
C VAL A 76 -14.58 3.62 6.54
N TRP A 77 -14.93 4.26 5.42
CA TRP A 77 -13.98 4.56 4.34
C TRP A 77 -12.82 5.44 4.81
N ILE A 78 -13.08 6.46 5.63
CA ILE A 78 -12.02 7.29 6.22
C ILE A 78 -11.05 6.45 7.05
N PHE A 79 -11.53 5.53 7.88
CA PHE A 79 -10.66 4.63 8.64
C PHE A 79 -9.83 3.69 7.76
N ILE A 80 -10.44 3.16 6.70
CA ILE A 80 -9.76 2.31 5.72
C ILE A 80 -8.67 3.11 4.99
N ASP A 81 -9.00 4.32 4.52
CA ASP A 81 -8.08 5.21 3.81
C ASP A 81 -6.90 5.58 4.70
N PHE A 82 -7.17 5.92 5.96
CA PHE A 82 -6.15 6.25 6.95
C PHE A 82 -5.25 5.05 7.29
N ALA A 83 -5.83 3.86 7.46
CA ALA A 83 -5.07 2.63 7.70
C ALA A 83 -4.18 2.26 6.51
N ALA A 84 -4.71 2.36 5.28
CA ALA A 84 -3.96 2.10 4.06
C ALA A 84 -2.82 3.13 3.88
N GLY A 85 -3.11 4.42 4.11
CA GLY A 85 -2.13 5.50 4.04
C GLY A 85 -1.00 5.29 5.04
N GLY A 86 -1.35 4.96 6.29
CA GLY A 86 -0.39 4.60 7.33
C GLY A 86 0.49 3.42 6.94
N LEU A 87 -0.08 2.37 6.33
CA LEU A 87 0.70 1.21 5.86
C LEU A 87 1.68 1.59 4.74
N PHE A 88 1.29 2.45 3.80
CA PHE A 88 2.18 2.94 2.74
C PHE A 88 3.32 3.80 3.30
N VAL A 89 3.03 4.70 4.25
CA VAL A 89 4.05 5.52 4.94
C VAL A 89 5.02 4.61 5.69
N TYR A 90 4.49 3.68 6.48
CA TYR A 90 5.30 2.74 7.24
C TYR A 90 6.18 1.88 6.32
N TYR A 91 5.63 1.40 5.21
CA TYR A 91 6.37 0.64 4.21
C TYR A 91 7.48 1.46 3.57
N SER A 92 7.21 2.73 3.26
CA SER A 92 8.20 3.63 2.64
C SER A 92 9.36 3.96 3.58
N LEU A 93 9.06 4.27 4.84
CA LEU A 93 10.05 4.73 5.83
C LEU A 93 10.77 3.60 6.55
N PHE A 94 10.04 2.65 7.14
CA PHE A 94 10.63 1.64 8.04
C PHE A 94 11.04 0.36 7.31
N ARG A 95 10.32 -0.04 6.26
CA ARG A 95 10.61 -1.33 5.59
C ARG A 95 11.92 -1.32 4.82
N LYS A 96 12.30 -0.18 4.23
CA LYS A 96 13.55 -0.03 3.46
C LYS A 96 14.77 -0.49 4.26
N VAL A 97 14.78 -0.19 5.56
CA VAL A 97 15.88 -0.54 6.49
C VAL A 97 15.97 -2.05 6.69
N SER A 98 14.85 -2.72 6.98
CA SER A 98 14.84 -4.19 7.18
C SER A 98 15.21 -4.97 5.91
N ILE A 99 14.79 -4.46 4.75
CA ILE A 99 15.06 -5.05 3.44
C ILE A 99 16.56 -4.98 3.10
N VAL A 100 17.19 -3.81 3.29
CA VAL A 100 18.63 -3.63 3.02
C VAL A 100 19.47 -4.50 3.96
N ASN A 101 19.13 -4.54 5.25
CA ASN A 101 19.89 -5.34 6.21
C ASN A 101 19.79 -6.85 5.92
N LYS A 102 18.61 -7.36 5.57
CA LYS A 102 18.46 -8.78 5.24
C LYS A 102 19.21 -9.16 3.95
N PHE A 103 19.24 -8.26 2.96
CA PHE A 103 20.00 -8.49 1.72
C PHE A 103 21.51 -8.50 1.99
N ARG A 104 22.00 -7.57 2.83
CA ARG A 104 23.41 -7.54 3.27
C ARG A 104 23.77 -8.82 4.02
N LYS A 105 22.92 -9.31 4.93
CA LYS A 105 23.14 -10.54 5.69
C LYS A 105 23.24 -11.79 4.79
N ARG A 106 22.33 -11.94 3.81
CA ARG A 106 22.40 -13.03 2.82
C ARG A 106 23.66 -12.99 1.94
N LYS A 107 24.21 -11.79 1.70
CA LYS A 107 25.44 -11.64 0.92
C LYS A 107 26.68 -12.02 1.75
N THR A 108 26.72 -11.67 3.04
CA THR A 108 27.83 -12.03 3.94
C THR A 108 27.86 -13.51 4.34
N GLU A 109 26.71 -14.20 4.32
CA GLU A 109 26.62 -15.63 4.65
C GLU A 109 27.00 -16.55 3.47
N LYS A 110 27.17 -15.96 2.28
CA LYS A 110 27.59 -16.65 1.04
C LYS A 110 29.05 -16.35 0.65
N VAL A 111 29.78 -15.60 1.46
CA VAL A 111 31.22 -15.30 1.31
C VAL A 111 31.96 -16.04 2.40
#